data_AF-A0A7S2HTP5-F1
#
_entry.id   AF-A0A7S2HTP5-F1
#
_cell.length_a   1.000
_cell.length_b   1.000
_cell.length_c   1.000
_cell.angle_alpha   90.00
_cell.angle_beta   90.00
_cell.angle_gamma   90.00
#
_symmetry.space_group_name_H-M   'P 1'
#
loop_
_entity.id
_entity.type
_entity.pdbx_description
1 polymer ?
#
loop_
_entity_poly.entity_id
_entity_poly.type
_entity_poly.pdbx_seq_one_letter_code
_entity_poly.pdbx_strand_id
1 'polypeptide(L)'
;TLLLGNRDLNKMRLTSELHCSQFSPAILPNLPGPKWVPRGPKHITPEAHCRKLAAARLEVQPAEVPAEELQRVNTVAERLRYIYKETMGAQGELERRIRELDEIEAGGGDMRKLCGVEHRAVTEQEDMAWSNQEGEKVERAAASVIRSVAAGGWMREYLEVPSPSPSPSPSP
;
A
#
# COMPACT_ATOMS: atom_id res chain seq x y z
N THR A 1 22.71 -10.73 -12.93
CA THR A 1 21.25 -10.97 -12.95
C THR A 1 20.65 -10.44 -11.67
N LEU A 2 19.76 -9.45 -11.74
CA LEU A 2 18.98 -9.00 -10.58
C LEU A 2 17.91 -10.06 -10.29
N LEU A 3 18.12 -10.83 -9.22
CA LEU A 3 17.11 -11.76 -8.71
C LEU A 3 16.08 -10.94 -7.93
N LEU A 4 14.97 -10.60 -8.59
CA LEU A 4 13.81 -10.02 -7.91
C LEU A 4 13.16 -11.09 -7.06
N GLY A 5 13.03 -10.84 -5.75
CA GLY A 5 12.31 -11.74 -4.87
C GLY A 5 10.81 -11.73 -5.18
N ASN A 6 10.09 -12.79 -4.80
CA ASN A 6 8.63 -12.89 -4.95
C ASN A 6 7.90 -11.65 -4.39
N ARG A 7 8.42 -11.04 -3.33
CA ARG A 7 7.88 -9.81 -2.75
C ARG A 7 7.94 -8.64 -3.72
N ASP A 8 9.05 -8.47 -4.42
CA ASP A 8 9.26 -7.33 -5.31
C ASP A 8 8.49 -7.51 -6.63
N LEU A 9 8.39 -8.76 -7.11
CA LEU A 9 7.48 -9.12 -8.22
C LEU A 9 6.01 -8.84 -7.86
N ASN A 10 5.58 -9.21 -6.65
CA ASN A 10 4.22 -8.92 -6.17
C ASN A 10 3.99 -7.41 -6.02
N LYS A 11 5.00 -6.62 -5.63
CA LYS A 11 4.94 -5.15 -5.63
C LYS A 11 4.73 -4.58 -7.02
N MET A 12 5.56 -4.96 -7.98
CA MET A 12 5.41 -4.49 -9.36
C MET A 12 4.08 -4.91 -10.00
N ARG A 13 3.60 -6.12 -9.68
CA ARG A 13 2.31 -6.62 -10.15
C ARG A 13 1.15 -5.85 -9.54
N LEU A 14 1.19 -5.63 -8.22
CA LEU A 14 0.19 -4.84 -7.54
C LEU A 14 0.13 -3.43 -8.16
N THR A 15 1.27 -2.81 -8.41
CA THR A 15 1.36 -1.45 -8.92
C THR A 15 1.02 -1.32 -10.41
N SER A 16 1.02 -2.41 -11.18
CA SER A 16 0.52 -2.42 -12.57
C SER A 16 -0.97 -2.70 -12.68
N GLU A 17 -1.49 -3.55 -11.80
CA GLU A 17 -2.86 -4.06 -11.89
C GLU A 17 -3.87 -3.22 -11.09
N LEU A 18 -3.41 -2.39 -10.15
CA LEU A 18 -4.33 -1.59 -9.33
C LEU A 18 -4.81 -0.31 -10.02
N HIS A 19 -6.13 -0.20 -10.16
CA HIS A 19 -6.80 1.02 -10.58
C HIS A 19 -7.31 1.81 -9.35
N CYS A 20 -7.27 3.14 -9.40
CA CYS A 20 -7.66 3.99 -8.28
C CYS A 20 -9.12 3.74 -7.81
N SER A 21 -10.01 3.34 -8.71
CA SER A 21 -11.40 2.99 -8.38
C SER A 21 -11.54 1.78 -7.45
N GLN A 22 -10.54 0.90 -7.40
CA GLN A 22 -10.54 -0.27 -6.50
C GLN A 22 -10.33 0.12 -5.03
N PHE A 23 -9.95 1.37 -4.76
CA PHE A 23 -9.89 1.92 -3.41
C PHE A 23 -11.20 2.61 -2.99
N SER A 24 -12.31 2.45 -3.72
CA SER A 24 -13.59 3.04 -3.31
C SER A 24 -14.12 2.38 -2.02
N PRO A 25 -14.54 3.17 -1.00
CA PRO A 25 -15.11 2.64 0.23
C PRO A 25 -16.33 1.74 0.02
N ALA A 26 -17.11 1.99 -1.04
CA ALA A 26 -18.34 1.26 -1.37
C ALA A 26 -18.12 -0.20 -1.77
N ILE A 27 -16.87 -0.59 -2.07
CA ILE A 27 -16.54 -1.91 -2.61
C ILE A 27 -16.23 -2.91 -1.47
N LEU A 28 -15.93 -2.44 -0.24
CA LEU A 28 -15.43 -3.26 0.88
C LEU A 28 -16.27 -4.51 1.18
N PRO A 29 -17.62 -4.46 1.29
CA PRO A 29 -18.42 -5.64 1.65
C PRO A 29 -18.40 -6.74 0.57
N ASN A 30 -18.07 -6.37 -0.67
CA ASN A 30 -18.13 -7.25 -1.83
C ASN A 30 -16.76 -7.78 -2.26
N LEU A 31 -15.67 -7.38 -1.57
CA LEU A 31 -14.33 -7.83 -1.93
C LEU A 31 -14.04 -9.23 -1.39
N PRO A 32 -13.74 -10.20 -2.27
CA PRO A 32 -13.22 -11.48 -1.83
C PRO A 32 -11.83 -11.30 -1.21
N GLY A 33 -11.48 -12.18 -0.27
CA GLY A 33 -10.11 -12.29 0.23
C GLY A 33 -9.15 -12.86 -0.82
N PRO A 34 -7.87 -13.08 -0.44
CA PRO A 34 -6.82 -13.48 -1.38
C PRO A 34 -7.08 -14.89 -1.91
N LYS A 35 -7.15 -15.05 -3.23
CA LYS A 35 -7.54 -16.32 -3.89
C LYS A 35 -6.58 -17.48 -3.63
N TRP A 36 -5.32 -17.20 -3.29
CA TRP A 36 -4.29 -18.20 -3.00
C TRP A 36 -4.29 -18.68 -1.54
N VAL A 37 -5.05 -18.04 -0.65
CA VAL A 37 -5.22 -18.53 0.71
C VAL A 37 -6.44 -19.44 0.75
N PRO A 38 -6.31 -20.71 1.14
CA PRO A 38 -7.46 -21.60 1.27
C PRO A 38 -8.54 -21.02 2.18
N ARG A 39 -9.81 -21.18 1.79
CA ARG A 39 -10.95 -20.72 2.61
C ARG A 39 -10.87 -21.41 3.98
N GLY A 40 -10.85 -20.60 5.04
CA GLY A 40 -10.64 -21.07 6.40
C GLY A 40 -10.29 -19.93 7.35
N PRO A 41 -9.87 -20.22 8.60
CA PRO A 41 -9.62 -19.21 9.63
C PRO A 41 -8.48 -18.23 9.28
N LYS A 42 -7.56 -18.63 8.39
CA LYS A 42 -6.47 -17.78 7.88
C LYS A 42 -6.88 -16.92 6.68
N HIS A 43 -8.04 -17.15 6.07
CA HIS A 43 -8.52 -16.38 4.94
C HIS A 43 -9.22 -15.11 5.43
N ILE A 44 -8.47 -14.01 5.48
CA ILE A 44 -8.97 -12.71 5.95
C ILE A 44 -9.47 -11.90 4.76
N THR A 45 -10.72 -11.45 4.81
CA THR A 45 -11.29 -10.49 3.86
C THR A 45 -10.99 -9.04 4.28
N PRO A 46 -11.07 -8.06 3.37
CA PRO A 46 -10.91 -6.66 3.73
C PRO A 46 -11.89 -6.20 4.82
N GLU A 47 -13.14 -6.66 4.75
CA GLU A 47 -14.14 -6.37 5.77
C GLU A 47 -13.77 -6.99 7.13
N ALA A 48 -13.33 -8.26 7.15
CA ALA A 48 -12.92 -8.91 8.39
C ALA A 48 -11.69 -8.24 9.01
N HIS A 49 -10.77 -7.71 8.19
CA HIS A 49 -9.66 -6.90 8.65
C HIS A 49 -10.14 -5.60 9.30
N CYS A 50 -11.03 -4.85 8.64
CA CYS A 50 -11.59 -3.62 9.18
C CYS A 50 -12.38 -3.86 10.48
N ARG A 51 -13.19 -4.92 10.54
CA ARG A 51 -13.91 -5.31 11.77
C ARG A 51 -12.96 -5.63 12.91
N LYS A 52 -11.84 -6.31 12.66
CA LYS A 52 -10.82 -6.57 13.70
C LYS A 52 -10.21 -5.29 14.24
N LEU A 53 -9.92 -4.32 13.38
CA LEU A 53 -9.38 -3.02 13.79
C LEU A 53 -10.39 -2.22 14.63
N ALA A 54 -11.64 -2.12 14.15
CA ALA A 54 -12.70 -1.42 14.87
C ALA A 54 -13.02 -2.10 16.22
N ALA A 55 -13.06 -3.44 16.24
CA ALA A 55 -13.25 -4.21 17.46
C ALA A 55 -12.15 -3.94 18.50
N ALA A 56 -10.89 -3.91 18.08
CA ALA A 56 -9.77 -3.58 18.96
C ALA A 56 -9.87 -2.15 19.51
N ARG A 57 -10.35 -1.19 18.70
CA ARG A 57 -10.53 0.21 19.14
C ARG A 57 -11.66 0.37 20.15
N LEU A 58 -12.72 -0.42 20.01
CA LEU A 58 -13.93 -0.34 20.84
C LEU A 58 -13.91 -1.34 22.01
N GLU A 59 -12.90 -2.21 22.08
CA GLU A 59 -12.79 -3.31 23.03
C GLU A 59 -14.00 -4.28 23.01
N VAL A 60 -14.57 -4.49 21.83
CA VAL A 60 -15.72 -5.39 21.59
C VAL A 60 -15.33 -6.58 20.71
N GLN A 61 -16.22 -7.55 20.55
CA GLN A 61 -15.98 -8.62 19.58
C GLN A 61 -16.20 -8.13 18.13
N PRO A 62 -15.49 -8.69 17.13
CA PRO A 62 -15.66 -8.30 15.72
C PRO A 62 -17.09 -8.41 15.17
N ALA A 63 -17.91 -9.29 15.76
CA ALA A 63 -19.31 -9.46 15.41
C ALA A 63 -20.21 -8.30 15.92
N GLU A 64 -19.78 -7.59 16.96
CA GLU A 64 -20.53 -6.54 17.65
C GLU A 64 -20.18 -5.14 17.14
N VAL A 65 -19.24 -5.03 16.20
CA VAL A 65 -18.82 -3.74 15.62
C VAL A 65 -19.99 -3.09 14.87
N PRO A 66 -20.39 -1.86 15.24
CA PRO A 66 -21.44 -1.14 14.55
C PRO A 66 -20.99 -0.70 13.15
N ALA A 67 -21.94 -0.59 12.22
CA ALA A 67 -21.64 -0.25 10.82
C ALA A 67 -20.93 1.11 10.66
N GLU A 68 -21.26 2.08 11.52
CA GLU A 68 -20.64 3.41 11.52
C GLU A 68 -19.14 3.33 11.81
N GLU A 69 -18.76 2.52 12.80
CA GLU A 69 -17.37 2.33 13.19
C GLU A 69 -16.59 1.56 12.12
N LEU A 70 -17.24 0.58 11.49
CA LEU A 70 -16.69 -0.11 10.33
C LEU A 70 -16.42 0.84 9.17
N GLN A 71 -17.32 1.81 8.91
CA GLN A 71 -17.12 2.83 7.88
C GLN A 71 -15.98 3.78 8.25
N ARG A 72 -15.83 4.16 9.52
CA ARG A 72 -14.74 5.04 9.98
C ARG A 72 -13.36 4.43 9.77
N VAL A 73 -13.20 3.13 9.99
CA VAL A 73 -11.93 2.43 9.76
C VAL A 73 -11.73 2.03 8.29
N ASN A 74 -12.76 2.11 7.45
CA ASN A 74 -12.71 1.78 6.03
C ASN A 74 -12.03 2.90 5.21
N THR A 75 -10.78 3.21 5.54
CA THR A 75 -9.97 4.21 4.85
C THR A 75 -9.14 3.57 3.73
N VAL A 76 -8.63 4.39 2.81
CA VAL A 76 -7.70 3.94 1.76
C VAL A 76 -6.44 3.35 2.39
N ALA A 77 -5.94 3.95 3.46
CA ALA A 77 -4.75 3.51 4.17
C ALA A 77 -4.92 2.11 4.77
N GLU A 78 -6.04 1.83 5.45
CA GLU A 78 -6.27 0.48 5.98
C GLU A 78 -6.44 -0.55 4.86
N ARG A 79 -7.07 -0.19 3.74
CA ARG A 79 -7.11 -1.07 2.56
C ARG A 79 -5.72 -1.36 2.02
N LEU A 80 -4.83 -0.38 1.95
CA LEU A 80 -3.44 -0.57 1.56
C LEU A 80 -2.70 -1.49 2.55
N ARG A 81 -2.84 -1.28 3.86
CA ARG A 81 -2.24 -2.16 4.88
C ARG A 81 -2.71 -3.60 4.74
N TYR A 82 -4.02 -3.80 4.52
CA TYR A 82 -4.59 -5.12 4.23
C TYR A 82 -3.94 -5.76 3.00
N ILE A 83 -3.87 -5.05 1.88
CA ILE A 83 -3.29 -5.55 0.63
C ILE A 83 -1.81 -5.94 0.88
N TYR A 84 -1.02 -5.05 1.46
CA TYR A 84 0.38 -5.32 1.73
C TYR A 84 0.57 -6.55 2.62
N LYS A 85 -0.23 -6.69 3.67
CA LYS A 85 -0.12 -7.80 4.62
C LYS A 85 -0.65 -9.12 4.03
N GLU A 86 -1.92 -9.16 3.67
CA GLU A 86 -2.66 -10.39 3.36
C GLU A 86 -2.47 -10.82 1.91
N THR A 87 -2.18 -9.88 1.02
CA THR A 87 -2.01 -10.16 -0.42
C THR A 87 -0.53 -10.31 -0.79
N MET A 88 0.34 -9.44 -0.28
CA MET A 88 1.72 -9.35 -0.77
C MET A 88 2.78 -9.92 0.16
N GLY A 89 2.44 -10.20 1.43
CA GLY A 89 3.43 -10.58 2.43
C GLY A 89 4.45 -9.47 2.74
N ALA A 90 4.07 -8.21 2.50
CA ALA A 90 4.89 -7.01 2.66
C ALA A 90 4.35 -6.12 3.78
N GLN A 91 4.05 -6.68 4.95
CA GLN A 91 3.59 -5.90 6.11
C GLN A 91 4.58 -4.78 6.47
N GLY A 92 4.07 -3.61 6.83
CA GLY A 92 4.89 -2.44 7.21
C GLY A 92 5.32 -1.56 6.03
N GLU A 93 4.92 -1.88 4.80
CA GLU A 93 5.35 -1.16 3.61
C GLU A 93 4.79 0.27 3.54
N LEU A 94 3.54 0.47 3.96
CA LEU A 94 2.96 1.81 4.03
C LEU A 94 3.72 2.67 5.06
N GLU A 95 4.08 2.10 6.20
CA GLU A 95 4.85 2.75 7.26
C GLU A 95 6.29 3.06 6.83
N ARG A 96 6.87 2.25 5.96
CA ARG A 96 8.16 2.58 5.32
C ARG A 96 7.99 3.75 4.37
N ARG A 97 6.92 3.76 3.56
CA ARG A 97 6.66 4.85 2.63
C ARG A 97 6.42 6.19 3.34
N ILE A 98 5.74 6.18 4.49
CA ILE A 98 5.59 7.37 5.34
C ILE A 98 6.96 7.91 5.73
N ARG A 99 7.86 7.04 6.22
CA ARG A 99 9.23 7.43 6.61
C ARG A 99 10.04 7.97 5.45
N GLU A 100 10.00 7.31 4.30
CA GLU A 100 10.69 7.77 3.09
C GLU A 100 10.23 9.18 2.68
N LEU A 101 8.92 9.45 2.71
CA LEU A 101 8.38 10.76 2.35
C LEU A 101 8.78 11.85 3.34
N ASP A 102 8.77 11.54 4.63
CA ASP A 102 9.24 12.47 5.67
C ASP A 102 10.75 12.75 5.51
N GLU A 103 11.56 11.75 5.15
CA GLU A 103 12.99 11.91 4.83
C GLU A 103 13.24 12.74 3.56
N ILE A 104 12.40 12.59 2.53
CA ILE A 104 12.48 13.40 1.29
C ILE A 104 12.20 14.86 1.58
N GLU A 105 11.17 15.14 2.39
CA GLU A 105 10.81 16.50 2.81
C GLU A 105 11.92 17.13 3.67
N ALA A 106 12.48 16.37 4.61
CA ALA A 106 13.60 16.82 5.43
C ALA A 106 14.90 17.03 4.64
N GLY A 107 15.14 16.22 3.59
CA GLY A 107 16.37 16.18 2.81
C GLY A 107 16.37 17.05 1.54
N GLY A 108 15.29 17.76 1.24
CA GLY A 108 15.23 18.67 0.08
C GLY A 108 15.05 17.99 -1.28
N GLY A 109 14.29 16.88 -1.36
CA GLY A 109 13.62 16.49 -2.61
C GLY A 109 14.40 15.65 -3.62
N ASP A 110 15.36 14.80 -3.22
CA ASP A 110 16.02 13.88 -4.17
C ASP A 110 15.77 12.40 -3.85
N MET A 111 14.74 11.81 -4.49
CA MET A 111 14.44 10.37 -4.40
C MET A 111 15.61 9.47 -4.80
N ARG A 112 16.58 9.95 -5.60
CA ARG A 112 17.71 9.13 -6.07
C ARG A 112 18.74 8.86 -4.98
N LYS A 113 18.78 9.67 -3.91
CA LYS A 113 19.72 9.48 -2.79
C LYS A 113 19.27 8.40 -1.80
N LEU A 114 17.97 8.12 -1.71
CA LEU A 114 17.41 7.14 -0.76
C LEU A 114 17.68 5.67 -1.12
N CYS A 115 18.04 5.38 -2.37
CA CYS A 115 18.52 4.04 -2.75
C CYS A 115 19.94 3.73 -2.21
N GLY A 116 20.62 4.71 -1.58
CA GLY A 116 21.89 4.56 -0.88
C GLY A 116 21.68 4.49 0.63
N VAL A 117 21.64 3.26 1.14
CA VAL A 117 21.50 2.85 2.55
C VAL A 117 22.45 3.63 3.48
N GLU A 118 21.91 4.30 4.50
CA GLU A 118 22.55 4.38 5.82
C GLU A 118 21.51 4.23 6.94
N HIS A 119 21.69 3.17 7.73
CA HIS A 119 20.91 2.86 8.94
C HIS A 119 21.30 3.84 10.05
N ARG A 120 20.34 4.53 10.67
CA ARG A 120 20.58 5.18 11.97
C ARG A 120 19.45 4.92 12.96
N ALA A 121 19.86 4.60 14.18
CA ALA A 121 19.03 4.16 15.29
C ALA A 121 18.05 5.25 15.76
N VAL A 122 16.85 4.81 16.14
CA VAL A 122 15.75 5.66 16.62
C VAL A 122 15.81 5.72 18.15
N THR A 123 15.80 6.93 18.71
CA THR A 123 15.47 7.17 20.12
C THR A 123 14.11 7.85 20.22
N GLU A 124 13.30 7.34 21.14
CA GLU A 124 11.93 7.74 21.43
C GLU A 124 11.89 9.08 22.17
N GLN A 125 11.00 9.99 21.75
CA GLN A 125 10.14 10.78 22.64
C GLN A 125 9.35 11.84 21.84
N GLU A 126 8.02 11.84 21.97
CA GLU A 126 7.15 12.99 22.32
C GLU A 126 5.74 12.86 21.72
N ASP A 127 4.85 12.24 22.50
CA ASP A 127 3.41 12.22 22.28
C ASP A 127 2.73 13.56 22.64
N MET A 128 1.56 13.79 22.04
CA MET A 128 0.49 14.76 22.39
C MET A 128 0.29 16.00 21.50
N ALA A 129 0.90 16.05 20.31
CA ALA A 129 0.44 16.87 19.16
C ALA A 129 0.16 16.03 17.88
N TRP A 130 0.16 14.71 18.04
CA TRP A 130 0.46 13.70 17.03
C TRP A 130 -0.74 13.28 16.15
N SER A 131 -1.99 13.47 16.59
CA SER A 131 -3.15 12.79 15.96
C SER A 131 -3.61 13.37 14.62
N ASN A 132 -3.49 14.69 14.40
CA ASN A 132 -3.84 15.29 13.10
C ASN A 132 -2.71 15.16 12.08
N GLN A 133 -1.46 15.28 12.53
CA GLN A 133 -0.29 15.22 11.66
C GLN A 133 -0.02 13.79 11.15
N GLU A 134 -0.32 12.77 11.97
CA GLU A 134 -0.21 11.38 11.56
C GLU A 134 -1.30 10.97 10.55
N GLY A 135 -2.53 11.48 10.71
CA GLY A 135 -3.58 11.33 9.71
C GLY A 135 -3.16 11.86 8.34
N GLU A 136 -2.63 13.09 8.30
CA GLU A 136 -2.14 13.71 7.06
C GLU A 136 -0.94 12.97 6.45
N LYS A 137 0.00 12.49 7.28
CA LYS A 137 1.12 11.64 6.85
C LYS A 137 0.64 10.36 6.15
N VAL A 138 -0.32 9.68 6.77
CA VAL A 138 -0.89 8.43 6.28
C VAL A 138 -1.64 8.66 4.96
N GLU A 139 -2.45 9.71 4.86
CA GLU A 139 -3.17 10.06 3.63
C GLU A 139 -2.21 10.46 2.51
N ARG A 140 -1.18 11.24 2.81
CA ARG A 140 -0.12 11.62 1.84
C ARG A 140 0.63 10.41 1.31
N ALA A 141 0.98 9.45 2.18
CA ALA A 141 1.63 8.21 1.76
C ALA A 141 0.70 7.34 0.89
N ALA A 142 -0.56 7.19 1.29
CA ALA A 142 -1.57 6.48 0.50
C ALA A 142 -1.75 7.13 -0.89
N ALA A 143 -1.85 8.46 -0.94
CA ALA A 143 -1.94 9.21 -2.18
C ALA A 143 -0.67 9.10 -3.03
N SER A 144 0.53 9.08 -2.41
CA SER A 144 1.79 8.82 -3.12
C SER A 144 1.79 7.46 -3.78
N VAL A 145 1.30 6.42 -3.09
CA VAL A 145 1.19 5.08 -3.67
C VAL A 145 0.22 5.11 -4.84
N ILE A 146 -0.99 5.67 -4.67
CA ILE A 146 -2.00 5.77 -5.73
C ILE A 146 -1.46 6.51 -6.96
N ARG A 147 -0.77 7.66 -6.77
CA ARG A 147 -0.15 8.41 -7.87
C ARG A 147 0.95 7.63 -8.58
N SER A 148 1.74 6.85 -7.84
CA SER A 148 2.83 6.06 -8.42
C SER A 148 2.30 4.96 -9.35
N VAL A 149 1.09 4.44 -9.08
CA VAL A 149 0.45 3.36 -9.83
C VAL A 149 -0.58 3.83 -10.86
N ALA A 150 -0.98 5.10 -10.81
CA ALA A 150 -1.89 5.69 -11.79
C ALA A 150 -1.26 5.76 -13.19
N ALA A 151 -2.09 5.98 -14.22
CA ALA A 151 -1.60 6.22 -15.57
C ALA A 151 -0.63 7.43 -15.59
N GLY A 152 0.57 7.25 -16.17
CA GLY A 152 1.65 8.23 -16.13
C GLY A 152 2.42 8.31 -14.80
N GLY A 153 2.12 7.43 -13.83
CA GLY A 153 2.89 7.29 -12.60
C GLY A 153 4.23 6.60 -12.86
N TRP A 154 5.25 6.98 -12.09
CA TRP A 154 6.63 6.51 -12.31
C TRP A 154 6.78 4.98 -12.25
N MET A 155 5.99 4.26 -11.43
CA MET A 155 6.06 2.80 -11.40
C MET A 155 5.47 2.17 -12.67
N ARG A 156 4.52 2.83 -13.32
CA ARG A 156 3.91 2.37 -14.57
C ARG A 156 4.84 2.60 -15.76
N GLU A 157 5.60 3.69 -15.74
CA GLU A 157 6.65 4.00 -16.72
C GLU A 157 7.72 2.90 -16.78
N TYR A 158 8.08 2.29 -15.63
CA TYR A 158 9.01 1.15 -15.60
C TYR A 158 8.44 -0.15 -16.21
N LEU A 159 7.11 -0.28 -16.29
CA LEU A 159 6.43 -1.47 -16.80
C LEU A 159 6.01 -1.31 -18.27
N GLU A 160 5.77 -0.08 -18.70
CA GLU A 160 5.63 0.33 -20.09
C GLU A 160 7.01 0.38 -20.75
N VAL A 161 7.71 -0.76 -20.79
CA VAL A 161 8.92 -0.89 -21.60
C VAL A 161 8.51 -0.62 -23.05
N PRO A 162 9.08 0.37 -23.75
CA PRO A 162 8.78 0.58 -25.15
C PRO A 162 9.05 -0.73 -25.89
N SER A 163 8.05 -1.24 -26.60
CA SER A 163 8.23 -2.43 -27.43
C SER A 163 9.41 -2.18 -28.37
N PRO A 164 10.30 -3.17 -28.57
CA PRO A 164 11.38 -3.01 -29.54
C PRO A 164 10.73 -2.65 -30.88
N SER A 165 11.14 -1.50 -31.44
CA SER A 165 10.67 -1.03 -32.73
C SER A 165 10.76 -2.18 -33.75
N PRO A 166 9.71 -2.42 -34.57
CA PRO A 166 9.74 -3.48 -35.55
C PRO A 166 11.00 -3.32 -36.42
N SER A 167 11.84 -4.35 -36.42
CA SER A 167 13.04 -4.40 -37.24
C SER A 167 12.66 -4.15 -38.70
N PRO A 168 13.40 -3.30 -39.44
CA PRO A 168 13.09 -3.03 -40.84
C PRO A 168 13.11 -4.35 -41.61
N SER A 169 12.02 -4.63 -42.31
CA SER A 169 11.87 -5.78 -43.20
C SER A 169 13.03 -5.82 -44.18
N PRO A 170 13.67 -6.97 -44.42
CA PRO A 170 14.64 -7.08 -45.51
C PRO A 170 13.92 -6.73 -46.81
N SER A 171 14.44 -5.72 -47.51
CA SER A 171 13.95 -5.34 -48.83
C SER A 171 14.22 -6.48 -49.82
N PRO A 172 13.33 -6.70 -50.81
CA PRO A 172 13.38 -7.83 -51.73
C PRO A 172 14.62 -7.82 -52.65
#